data_AF-A0A2S6N5W6-F1
#
_entry.id   AF-A0A2S6N5W6-F1
#
_cell.length_a   1.000
_cell.length_b   1.000
_cell.length_c   1.000
_cell.angle_alpha   90.00
_cell.angle_beta   90.00
_cell.angle_gamma   90.00
#
_symmetry.space_group_name_H-M   'P 1'
#
loop_
_entity.id
_entity.type
_entity.pdbx_description
1 polymer ?
#
loop_
_entity_poly.entity_id
_entity_poly.type
_entity_poly.pdbx_seq_one_letter_code
_entity_poly.pdbx_strand_id
1 'polypeptide(L)' 'YDATLAVLRAGENFLAAGGLAFARQQAENLPVEKHDAPLDFVITEHNILNFMGDKCAFSSLAM' A
#
# COMPACT_ATOMS: atom_id res chain seq x y z
N TYR A 1 11.37 -2.61 -5.21
CA TYR A 1 10.75 -1.31 -4.91
C TYR A 1 11.18 -0.76 -3.56
N ASP A 2 11.66 -1.64 -2.67
CA ASP A 2 11.91 -1.34 -1.26
C ASP A 2 12.97 -0.27 -1.05
N ALA A 3 14.12 -0.40 -1.71
CA ALA A 3 15.18 0.62 -1.63
C ALA A 3 14.69 1.99 -2.11
N THR A 4 13.88 2.04 -3.17
CA THR A 4 13.30 3.28 -3.69
C THR A 4 12.30 3.88 -2.71
N LEU A 5 11.40 3.06 -2.16
CA LEU A 5 10.42 3.51 -1.17
C LEU A 5 11.10 3.99 0.12
N ALA A 6 12.19 3.34 0.54
CA ALA A 6 12.96 3.77 1.70
C ALA A 6 13.55 5.18 1.49
N VAL A 7 14.13 5.45 0.32
CA VAL A 7 14.66 6.78 -0.02
C VAL A 7 13.55 7.81 -0.13
N LEU A 8 12.44 7.50 -0.81
CA LEU A 8 11.34 8.45 -1.02
C LEU A 8 10.61 8.77 0.28
N ARG A 9 10.39 7.78 1.16
CA ARG A 9 9.77 7.97 2.48
C ARG A 9 10.69 8.66 3.49
N ALA A 10 12.00 8.69 3.25
CA ALA A 10 12.93 9.48 4.07
C ALA A 10 12.85 10.99 3.78
N GLY A 11 12.18 11.40 2.69
CA GLY A 11 11.90 12.81 2.42
C GLY A 11 10.84 13.39 3.34
N GLU A 12 10.71 14.72 3.35
CA GLU A 12 9.72 15.45 4.17
C GLU A 12 8.28 15.36 3.65
N ASN A 13 8.10 14.87 2.42
CA ASN A 13 6.79 14.75 1.80
C ASN A 13 6.11 13.44 2.19
N PHE A 14 4.81 13.52 2.43
CA PHE A 14 3.97 12.33 2.56
C PHE A 14 3.95 11.56 1.23
N LEU A 15 4.38 10.30 1.25
CA LEU A 15 4.38 9.40 0.09
C LEU A 15 3.48 8.20 0.36
N ALA A 16 2.43 8.05 -0.44
CA ALA A 16 1.62 6.83 -0.50
C ALA A 16 2.08 5.94 -1.65
N ALA A 17 2.36 4.67 -1.35
CA ALA A 17 2.73 3.64 -2.30
C ALA A 17 1.53 2.71 -2.57
N GLY A 18 0.97 2.80 -3.77
CA GLY A 18 -0.16 1.97 -4.21
C GLY A 18 0.26 0.86 -5.17
N GLY A 19 -0.41 -0.30 -5.08
CA GLY A 19 -0.28 -1.40 -6.04
C GLY A 19 -1.54 -1.61 -6.89
N LEU A 20 -1.36 -2.14 -8.10
CA LEU A 20 -2.44 -2.70 -8.93
C LEU A 20 -2.21 -4.19 -9.07
N ALA A 21 -3.21 -5.00 -8.74
CA ALA A 21 -3.12 -6.45 -8.82
C ALA A 21 -4.51 -7.06 -9.05
N PHE A 22 -4.55 -8.29 -9.58
CA PHE A 22 -5.81 -9.04 -9.59
C PHE A 22 -6.11 -9.62 -8.22
N ALA A 23 -7.39 -9.72 -7.85
CA ALA A 23 -7.82 -10.25 -6.55
C ALA A 23 -7.27 -11.67 -6.28
N ARG A 24 -7.08 -12.47 -7.34
CA ARG A 24 -6.48 -13.82 -7.27
C ARG A 24 -5.01 -13.83 -6.79
N GLN A 25 -4.30 -12.71 -6.87
CA GLN A 25 -2.89 -12.61 -6.44
C GLN A 25 -2.76 -12.41 -4.92
N GLN A 26 -3.85 -12.20 -4.20
CA GLN A 26 -3.83 -12.09 -2.74
C GLN A 26 -3.46 -13.43 -2.11
N ALA A 27 -2.51 -13.40 -1.17
CA ALA A 27 -2.05 -14.56 -0.41
C ALA A 27 -1.92 -14.19 1.07
N GLU A 28 -2.25 -15.12 1.96
CA GLU A 28 -2.27 -14.87 3.41
C GLU A 28 -0.87 -14.91 4.04
N ASN A 29 -0.02 -15.85 3.60
CA ASN A 29 1.29 -16.10 4.18
C ASN A 29 2.39 -15.85 3.15
N LEU A 30 2.71 -14.58 2.93
CA LEU A 30 3.87 -14.18 2.15
C LEU A 30 5.11 -14.17 3.05
N PRO A 31 6.27 -14.66 2.57
CA PRO A 31 7.53 -14.44 3.27
C PRO A 31 7.80 -12.94 3.29
N VAL A 32 8.01 -12.38 4.49
CA VAL A 32 8.32 -10.96 4.69
C VAL A 32 9.67 -10.84 5.36
N GLU A 33 10.55 -10.07 4.74
CA GLU A 33 11.87 -9.73 5.24
C GLU A 33 11.87 -8.33 5.86
N LYS A 34 12.84 -8.07 6.74
CA LYS A 34 12.95 -6.77 7.44
C LYS A 34 13.05 -5.56 6.50
N HIS A 35 13.57 -5.78 5.29
CA HIS A 35 13.81 -4.71 4.33
C HIS A 35 12.64 -4.48 3.38
N ASP A 36 11.59 -5.29 3.43
CA ASP A 36 10.42 -5.15 2.56
C ASP A 36 9.62 -3.90 2.95
N ALA A 37 9.36 -3.05 1.97
CA ALA A 37 8.60 -1.84 2.18
C ALA A 37 7.10 -2.12 1.94
N PRO A 38 6.23 -1.97 2.94
CA PRO A 38 4.81 -2.23 2.78
C PRO A 38 4.18 -1.18 1.84
N LEU A 39 3.22 -1.63 1.04
CA LEU A 39 2.32 -0.74 0.31
C LEU A 39 1.24 -0.18 1.24
N ASP A 40 0.78 1.01 0.91
CA ASP A 40 -0.26 1.73 1.64
C ASP A 40 -1.66 1.25 1.22
N PHE A 41 -1.82 0.89 -0.05
CA PHE A 41 -3.05 0.28 -0.57
C PHE A 41 -2.79 -0.55 -1.82
N VAL A 42 -3.73 -1.44 -2.14
CA VAL A 42 -3.74 -2.20 -3.40
C VAL A 42 -5.14 -2.14 -4.01
N ILE A 43 -5.22 -1.81 -5.30
CA ILE A 43 -6.47 -1.81 -6.06
C ILE A 43 -6.56 -3.10 -6.85
N THR A 44 -7.72 -3.75 -6.75
CA THR A 44 -8.08 -4.93 -7.54
C THR A 44 -9.33 -4.68 -8.36
N GLU A 45 -9.71 -5.64 -9.20
CA GLU A 45 -10.95 -5.59 -9.97
C GLU A 45 -12.23 -5.64 -9.11
N HIS A 46 -12.13 -6.09 -7.85
CA HIS A 46 -13.28 -6.20 -6.95
C HIS A 46 -13.33 -5.12 -5.88
N ASN A 47 -12.16 -4.73 -5.34
CA ASN A 47 -12.08 -3.86 -4.17
C ASN A 47 -10.71 -3.19 -4.03
N ILE A 48 -10.68 -2.14 -3.19
CA ILE A 48 -9.45 -1.50 -2.71
C ILE A 48 -9.11 -2.08 -1.35
N LEU A 49 -7.92 -2.68 -1.24
CA LEU A 49 -7.32 -3.11 0.02
C LEU A 49 -6.57 -1.92 0.62
N ASN A 50 -7.06 -1.37 1.73
CA ASN A 50 -6.47 -0.21 2.39
C ASN A 50 -5.71 -0.62 3.66
N PHE A 51 -4.42 -0.26 3.74
CA PHE A 51 -3.54 -0.56 4.87
C PHE A 51 -3.09 0.70 5.63
N MET A 52 -3.57 1.89 5.23
CA MET A 52 -3.15 3.19 5.80
C MET A 52 -3.77 3.47 7.17
N GLY A 53 -4.83 2.76 7.57
CA GLY A 53 -5.60 3.04 8.78
C GLY A 53 -6.07 4.51 8.84
N ASP A 54 -5.99 5.13 10.01
CA ASP A 54 -6.41 6.53 10.23
C ASP A 54 -5.43 7.58 9.67
N LYS A 55 -4.28 7.16 9.10
CA LYS A 55 -3.24 8.09 8.64
C LYS A 55 -3.64 8.88 7.41
N CYS A 56 -4.69 8.46 6.71
CA CYS A 56 -5.32 9.24 5.67
C CYS A 56 -6.81 8.89 5.70
N ALA A 57 -7.64 9.78 6.26
CA ALA A 57 -9.09 9.69 6.11
C ALA A 57 -9.42 9.90 4.62
N PHE A 58 -9.33 8.84 3.82
CA PHE A 58 -10.02 8.75 2.54
C PHE A 58 -11.50 8.71 2.91
N SER A 59 -12.09 9.90 3.12
CA SER A 59 -13.47 10.00 3.56
C SER A 59 -14.33 9.28 2.52
N SER A 60 -15.08 8.29 2.99
CA SER A 60 -16.05 7.48 2.25
C SER A 60 -17.24 8.31 1.69
N LEU A 61 -17.08 9.60 1.44
CA LEU A 61 -18.12 10.53 0.97
C LEU A 61 -18.08 10.78 -0.55
N ALA A 62 -17.34 9.98 -1.31
CA ALA A 62 -17.45 9.95 -2.77
C ALA A 62 -18.11 8.64 -3.21
N MET A 63 -19.40 8.52 -2.90
CA MET A 63 -20.37 7.71 -3.64
C MET A 63 -21.48 8.65 -4.12
#